data_AF-A0A6I5CBU7-F1
#
_entry.id   AF-A0A6I5CBU7-F1
#
_cell.length_a   1.000
_cell.length_b   1.000
_cell.length_c   1.000
_cell.angle_alpha   90.00
_cell.angle_beta   90.00
_cell.angle_gamma   90.00
#
_symmetry.space_group_name_H-M   'P 1'
#
loop_
_entity.id
_entity.type
_entity.pdbx_description
1 polymer ?
#
loop_
_entity_poly.entity_id
_entity_poly.type
_entity_poly.pdbx_seq_one_letter_code
_entity_poly.pdbx_strand_id
1 'polypeptide(L)'
;MPVYTLPELPYDYSALAPVISPEIIELHHDKHHAAYVKGANDTLEQLAEARDKETWGSINGLEKNLAFHLSGHILHSIYWQNMTGDGGGEPLAQDGVGEL
;
A
#
# COMPACT_ATOMS: atom_id res chain seq x y z
N MET A 1 -16.41 -9.83 1.91
CA MET A 1 -15.09 -9.69 1.26
C MET A 1 -14.07 -9.41 2.34
N PRO A 2 -12.84 -9.94 2.26
CA PRO A 2 -11.78 -9.55 3.20
C PRO A 2 -11.50 -8.04 3.06
N VAL A 3 -11.19 -7.40 4.19
CA VAL A 3 -10.90 -5.96 4.31
C VAL A 3 -9.39 -5.78 4.21
N TYR A 4 -8.91 -4.80 3.45
CA TYR A 4 -7.48 -4.49 3.40
C TYR A 4 -7.01 -3.89 4.73
N THR A 5 -5.80 -4.24 5.14
CA THR A 5 -5.18 -3.76 6.38
C THR A 5 -3.86 -3.08 6.07
N LEU A 6 -3.50 -2.06 6.85
CA LEU A 6 -2.16 -1.50 6.83
C LEU A 6 -1.19 -2.56 7.38
N PRO A 7 -0.21 -3.05 6.60
CA PRO A 7 0.78 -4.00 7.12
C PRO A 7 1.67 -3.31 8.13
N GLU A 8 2.16 -4.04 9.13
CA GLU A 8 3.24 -3.54 9.98
C GLU A 8 4.53 -3.39 9.16
N LEU A 9 5.35 -2.39 9.50
CA LEU A 9 6.66 -2.27 8.88
C LEU A 9 7.58 -3.43 9.30
N PRO A 10 8.43 -3.95 8.40
CA PRO A 10 9.39 -5.00 8.74
C PRO A 10 10.57 -4.48 9.58
N TYR A 11 10.66 -3.17 9.80
CA TYR A 11 11.72 -2.50 10.52
C TYR A 11 11.22 -1.23 11.22
N ASP A 12 12.03 -0.74 12.17
CA ASP A 12 11.79 0.51 12.91
C ASP A 12 11.84 1.73 11.99
N TYR A 13 11.12 2.83 12.31
CA TYR A 13 11.10 4.03 11.45
C TYR A 13 12.49 4.61 11.18
N SER A 14 13.42 4.41 12.11
CA SER A 14 14.79 4.88 11.98
C SER A 14 15.74 3.96 11.21
N ALA A 15 15.29 2.76 10.81
CA ALA A 15 16.16 1.73 10.25
C ALA A 15 16.83 2.13 8.93
N LEU A 16 16.24 3.06 8.17
CA LEU A 16 16.76 3.52 6.88
C LEU A 16 17.56 4.83 6.97
N ALA A 17 17.76 5.37 8.17
CA ALA A 17 18.59 6.55 8.37
C ALA A 17 20.09 6.23 8.14
N PRO A 18 20.89 7.15 7.56
CA PRO A 18 20.54 8.52 7.20
C PRO A 18 19.95 8.67 5.78
N VAL A 19 19.75 7.58 5.03
CA VAL A 19 19.33 7.62 3.62
C VAL A 19 17.89 8.13 3.49
N ILE A 20 17.01 7.67 4.37
CA ILE A 20 15.63 8.16 4.50
C ILE A 20 15.39 8.57 5.96
N SER A 21 14.79 9.75 6.18
CA SER A 21 14.54 10.21 7.55
C SER A 21 13.44 9.41 8.24
N PRO A 22 13.51 9.21 9.57
CA PRO A 22 12.47 8.51 10.31
C PRO A 22 11.10 9.17 10.18
N GLU A 23 11.06 10.51 10.16
CA GLU A 23 9.83 11.30 9.99
C GLU A 23 9.15 11.02 8.64
N ILE A 24 9.92 10.82 7.57
CA ILE A 24 9.36 10.43 6.28
C ILE A 24 8.74 9.04 6.37
N ILE A 25 9.43 8.07 6.97
CA ILE A 25 8.90 6.70 7.10
C ILE A 25 7.59 6.69 7.91
N GLU A 26 7.56 7.39 9.05
CA GLU A 26 6.36 7.51 9.89
C GLU A 26 5.19 8.13 9.12
N LEU A 27 5.39 9.29 8.47
CA LEU A 27 4.31 9.95 7.72
C LEU A 27 3.87 9.14 6.51
N HIS A 28 4.82 8.53 5.79
CA HIS A 28 4.55 7.76 4.58
C HIS A 28 3.78 6.47 4.91
N HIS A 29 4.09 5.82 6.03
CA HIS A 29 3.37 4.65 6.50
C HIS A 29 2.02 5.03 7.15
N ASP A 30 2.04 5.80 8.23
CA ASP A 30 0.88 6.00 9.12
C ASP A 30 -0.15 6.97 8.56
N LYS A 31 0.21 7.79 7.57
CA LYS A 31 -0.71 8.71 6.89
C LYS A 31 -0.98 8.30 5.46
N HIS A 32 0.06 8.24 4.63
CA HIS A 32 -0.15 8.05 3.19
C HIS A 32 -0.58 6.62 2.85
N HIS A 33 0.13 5.59 3.34
CA HIS A 33 -0.28 4.20 3.12
C HIS A 33 -1.62 3.89 3.80
N ALA A 34 -1.82 4.36 5.04
CA ALA A 34 -3.10 4.24 5.75
C ALA A 34 -4.28 4.84 4.96
N ALA A 35 -4.10 5.97 4.29
CA ALA A 35 -5.13 6.59 3.46
C ALA A 35 -5.47 5.74 2.21
N TYR A 36 -4.49 5.05 1.61
CA TYR A 36 -4.76 4.11 0.51
C TYR A 36 -5.60 2.92 0.98
N VAL A 37 -5.23 2.32 2.13
CA VAL A 37 -5.99 1.20 2.72
C VAL A 37 -7.44 1.62 3.00
N LYS A 38 -7.63 2.77 3.66
CA LYS A 38 -8.97 3.31 3.95
C LYS A 38 -9.77 3.55 2.67
N GLY A 39 -9.19 4.26 1.69
CA GLY A 39 -9.88 4.59 0.45
C GLY A 39 -10.25 3.35 -0.38
N ALA A 40 -9.43 2.30 -0.37
CA ALA A 40 -9.74 1.05 -1.04
C ALA A 40 -10.96 0.36 -0.39
N ASN A 41 -10.98 0.28 0.93
CA ASN A 41 -12.09 -0.31 1.69
C ASN A 41 -13.39 0.50 1.52
N ASP A 42 -13.34 1.83 1.70
CA ASP A 42 -14.49 2.71 1.50
C ASP A 42 -15.08 2.56 0.08
N THR A 43 -14.23 2.39 -0.94
CA THR A 43 -14.67 2.24 -2.33
C THR A 43 -15.28 0.85 -2.57
N LEU A 44 -14.76 -0.21 -1.95
CA LEU A 44 -15.35 -1.54 -2.02
C LEU A 44 -16.75 -1.60 -1.39
N GLU A 45 -16.97 -0.87 -0.29
CA GLU A 45 -18.29 -0.70 0.32
C GLU A 45 -19.27 0.01 -0.62
N GLN A 46 -18.85 1.12 -1.23
CA GLN A 46 -19.68 1.84 -2.21
C GLN A 46 -20.00 1.01 -3.45
N LEU A 47 -19.04 0.21 -3.93
CA LEU A 47 -19.27 -0.73 -5.03
C LEU A 47 -20.24 -1.86 -4.64
N ALA A 48 -20.20 -2.33 -3.38
CA ALA A 48 -21.16 -3.30 -2.87
C ALA A 48 -22.57 -2.72 -2.81
N GLU A 49 -22.72 -1.52 -2.25
CA GLU A 49 -23.99 -0.80 -2.21
C GLU A 49 -24.55 -0.54 -3.61
N ALA A 50 -23.70 -0.15 -4.57
CA ALA A 50 -24.08 0.07 -5.95
C ALA A 50 -24.62 -1.21 -6.62
N ARG A 51 -24.03 -2.38 -6.33
CA ARG A 51 -24.53 -3.68 -6.81
C ARG A 51 -25.87 -4.03 -6.16
N ASP A 52 -25.99 -3.86 -4.84
CA ASP A 52 -27.20 -4.22 -4.09
C ASP A 52 -28.42 -3.36 -4.50
N LYS A 53 -28.17 -2.11 -4.89
CA LYS A 53 -29.22 -1.15 -5.32
C LYS A 53 -29.39 -1.04 -6.84
N GLU A 54 -28.59 -1.78 -7.62
CA GLU A 54 -28.53 -1.67 -9.08
C GLU A 54 -28.29 -0.23 -9.59
N THR A 55 -27.46 0.54 -8.88
CA THR A 55 -27.16 1.94 -9.21
C THR A 55 -25.79 2.09 -9.84
N TRP A 56 -25.73 2.36 -11.15
CA TRP A 56 -24.47 2.34 -11.92
C TRP A 56 -23.93 3.72 -12.30
N GLY A 57 -24.62 4.81 -11.95
CA GLY A 57 -24.26 6.17 -12.40
C GLY A 57 -22.87 6.65 -11.98
N SER A 58 -22.35 6.14 -10.86
CA SER A 58 -21.03 6.48 -10.32
C SER A 58 -19.94 5.45 -10.67
N ILE A 59 -20.25 4.38 -11.41
CA ILE A 59 -19.35 3.22 -11.56
C ILE A 59 -17.98 3.61 -12.12
N ASN A 60 -17.93 4.53 -13.09
CA ASN A 60 -16.65 4.99 -13.66
C ASN A 60 -15.74 5.65 -12.60
N GLY A 61 -16.32 6.46 -11.71
CA GLY A 61 -15.58 7.10 -10.61
C GLY A 61 -15.15 6.10 -9.55
N LEU A 62 -16.02 5.15 -9.21
CA LEU A 62 -15.71 4.10 -8.23
C LEU A 62 -14.60 3.17 -8.70
N GLU A 63 -14.62 2.75 -9.97
CA GLU A 63 -13.54 1.93 -10.54
C GLU A 63 -12.19 2.68 -10.55
N LYS A 64 -12.21 3.98 -10.88
CA LYS A 64 -11.01 4.82 -10.80
C LYS A 64 -10.48 4.94 -9.36
N ASN A 65 -11.37 5.15 -8.40
CA ASN A 65 -11.00 5.26 -6.98
C ASN A 65 -10.41 3.94 -6.48
N LEU A 66 -11.04 2.81 -6.81
CA LEU A 66 -10.56 1.50 -6.43
C LEU A 66 -9.18 1.25 -7.04
N ALA A 67 -9.01 1.49 -8.34
CA ALA A 67 -7.73 1.33 -9.01
C ALA A 67 -6.63 2.18 -8.36
N PHE A 68 -6.91 3.45 -8.04
CA PHE A 68 -5.95 4.34 -7.40
C PHE A 68 -5.57 3.89 -5.99
N HIS A 69 -6.56 3.67 -5.13
CA HIS A 69 -6.31 3.34 -3.73
C HIS A 69 -5.74 1.92 -3.57
N LEU A 70 -6.24 0.94 -4.32
CA LEU A 70 -5.74 -0.42 -4.26
C LEU A 70 -4.31 -0.52 -4.81
N SER A 71 -4.02 0.15 -5.93
CA SER A 71 -2.64 0.20 -6.45
C SER A 71 -1.72 0.90 -5.46
N GLY A 72 -2.17 1.99 -4.83
CA GLY A 72 -1.44 2.65 -3.75
C GLY A 72 -1.10 1.68 -2.62
N HIS A 73 -2.07 0.92 -2.12
CA HIS A 73 -1.85 -0.08 -1.08
C HIS A 73 -0.86 -1.18 -1.49
N ILE A 74 -1.03 -1.77 -2.68
CA ILE A 74 -0.16 -2.85 -3.17
C ILE A 74 1.28 -2.35 -3.34
N LEU A 75 1.47 -1.23 -4.02
CA LEU A 75 2.79 -0.69 -4.31
C LEU A 75 3.54 -0.30 -3.03
N HIS A 76 2.85 0.26 -2.02
CA HIS A 76 3.48 0.56 -0.73
C HIS A 76 3.79 -0.71 0.06
N SER A 77 2.91 -1.72 0.02
CA SER A 77 3.17 -3.00 0.67
C SER A 77 4.45 -3.66 0.13
N ILE A 78 4.70 -3.57 -1.18
CA ILE A 78 5.96 -4.02 -1.80
C ILE A 78 7.12 -3.10 -1.42
N TYR A 79 6.92 -1.78 -1.47
CA TYR A 79 7.95 -0.78 -1.16
C TYR A 79 8.61 -1.02 0.20
N TRP A 80 7.84 -1.34 1.24
CA TRP A 80 8.37 -1.62 2.57
C TRP A 80 9.22 -2.90 2.65
N GLN A 81 8.91 -3.90 1.83
CA GLN A 81 9.68 -5.16 1.79
C GLN A 81 10.96 -5.05 0.95
N ASN A 82 11.04 -4.05 0.07
CA ASN A 82 12.18 -3.85 -0.81
C ASN A 82 13.36 -3.13 -0.15
N MET A 83 13.21 -2.66 1.09
CA MET A 83 14.23 -1.89 1.79
C MET A 83 14.61 -2.57 3.11
N THR A 84 15.86 -2.40 3.51
CA THR A 84 16.37 -2.79 4.83
C THR A 84 17.51 -1.87 5.22
N GLY A 85 17.77 -1.71 6.52
CA GLY A 85 18.79 -0.80 7.04
C GLY A 85 20.23 -1.19 6.67
N ASP A 86 20.46 -2.46 6.39
CA ASP A 86 21.74 -3.03 5.91
C ASP A 86 21.75 -3.29 4.39
N GLY A 87 20.77 -2.76 3.67
CA GLY A 87 20.61 -2.96 2.23
C GLY A 87 21.59 -2.14 1.38
N GLY A 88 21.42 -2.25 0.06
CA GLY A 88 22.32 -1.64 -0.94
C GLY A 88 23.35 -2.63 -1.49
N GLY A 89 24.31 -2.12 -2.24
CA GLY A 89 25.26 -2.97 -2.99
C GLY A 89 24.67 -3.54 -4.28
N GLU A 90 25.37 -4.50 -4.88
CA GLU A 90 24.92 -5.21 -6.08
C GLU A 90 24.07 -6.42 -5.66
N PRO A 91 23.02 -6.77 -6.44
CA PRO A 91 22.22 -7.96 -6.16
C PRO A 91 23.09 -9.22 -6.14
N LEU A 92 22.95 -10.04 -5.10
CA LEU A 92 23.68 -11.29 -4.95
C LEU A 92 22.93 -12.41 -5.66
N ALA A 93 23.67 -13.42 -6.14
CA ALA A 93 23.06 -14.59 -6.79
C ALA A 93 22.06 -15.36 -5.90
N GLN A 94 22.19 -15.23 -4.57
CA GLN A 94 21.31 -15.84 -3.57
C GLN A 94 20.01 -15.06 -3.31
N ASP A 95 19.94 -13.79 -3.74
CA ASP A 95 18.77 -12.93 -3.52
C ASP A 95 17.60 -13.34 -4.45
N GLY A 96 17.87 -14.21 -5.42
CA GLY A 96 16.89 -14.71 -6.38
C GLY A 96 16.34 -13.59 -7.28
N VAL A 97 15.29 -13.90 -8.03
CA VAL A 97 14.50 -12.89 -8.80
C VAL A 97 13.31 -12.36 -8.01
N GLY A 98 13.16 -12.74 -6.73
CA GLY A 98 11.96 -12.52 -5.92
C GLY A 98 10.75 -13.29 -6.47
N GLU A 99 10.17 -14.20 -5.68
CA GLU A 99 8.82 -14.69 -5.98
C GLU A 99 7.82 -13.69 -5.38
N LEU A 100 7.13 -12.94 -6.24
CA LEU A 100 5.94 -12.17 -5.87
C LEU A 100 4.74 -13.10 -5.74
#